data_AF-A0A090RSQ5-F1
#
_entry.id   AF-A0A090RSQ5-F1
#
_cell.length_a   1.000
_cell.length_b   1.000
_cell.length_c   1.000
_cell.angle_alpha   90.00
_cell.angle_beta   90.00
_cell.angle_gamma   90.00
#
_symmetry.space_group_name_H-M   'P 1'
#
loop_
_entity.id
_entity.type
_entity.pdbx_description
1 polymer ?
#
loop_
_entity_poly.entity_id
_entity_poly.type
_entity_poly.pdbx_seq_one_letter_code
_entity_poly.pdbx_strand_id
1 'polypeptide(L)'
;MAELPSYDISVSANPMTAFKDLPVKARFRFMLDNAQNTIMAYIKGPVCRGQLALNVINDRFWVFFLDPEKSDLPEVDEFYQQQADNLKLPSELESNTVPITNWVKYANQQTRYLEAKSEFMNKWFEGGKHLTTDVLWTGDGENPNAALTVFRHFDSASVVQGLVGNQPKTAWILDYALLERIHYLLVAGFDVYGNFGHQLITRMFMDFLRMEGESNFLALLPNTVRHEEFSSWYQEQSPQFSEFLQRNIKPFSQPTQVLYLTQDYKKELFDKLEKELAPVLHDRFDIVNTGLSSENEALLRSIDDIKGEGLKTVPQIVMVMIEAENGNQQLFTLLHNNAHINISSLFSEEKNRDYKNDDFTFVRGVIGSYQVRI
;
A
#
# COMPACT_ATOMS: atom_id res chain seq x y z
N MET A 1 13.84 -36.32 4.31
CA MET A 1 12.46 -36.14 4.80
C MET A 1 12.34 -34.68 5.16
N ALA A 2 11.31 -33.98 4.67
CA ALA A 2 11.08 -32.60 5.09
C ALA A 2 10.67 -32.63 6.57
N GLU A 3 11.38 -31.87 7.41
CA GLU A 3 11.08 -31.70 8.82
C GLU A 3 10.04 -30.58 8.95
N LEU A 4 8.96 -30.81 9.70
CA LEU A 4 7.96 -29.77 9.90
C LEU A 4 8.53 -28.65 10.79
N PRO A 5 8.14 -27.38 10.57
CA PRO A 5 8.62 -26.29 11.40
C PRO A 5 8.19 -26.46 12.86
N SER A 6 9.05 -26.03 13.79
CA SER A 6 8.71 -26.02 15.21
C SER A 6 7.57 -25.04 15.51
N TYR A 7 6.77 -25.36 16.52
CA TYR A 7 5.77 -24.45 17.08
C TYR A 7 6.37 -23.42 18.04
N ASP A 8 7.67 -23.50 18.34
CA ASP A 8 8.37 -22.48 19.15
C ASP A 8 8.13 -21.08 18.58
N ILE A 9 7.82 -20.12 19.45
CA ILE A 9 7.43 -18.75 19.07
C ILE A 9 8.50 -18.08 18.19
N SER A 10 9.78 -18.35 18.47
CA SER A 10 10.91 -17.82 17.68
C SER A 10 10.98 -18.32 16.23
N VAL A 11 10.27 -19.40 15.92
CA VAL A 11 10.13 -19.97 14.57
C VAL A 11 8.76 -19.63 14.00
N SER A 12 7.68 -19.91 14.74
CA SER A 12 6.30 -19.83 14.24
C SER A 12 5.82 -18.41 13.97
N ALA A 13 6.38 -17.40 14.66
CA ALA A 13 6.01 -16.00 14.45
C ALA A 13 6.73 -15.34 13.26
N ASN A 14 7.77 -15.97 12.69
CA ASN A 14 8.49 -15.47 11.52
C ASN A 14 8.24 -16.36 10.30
N PRO A 15 7.46 -15.90 9.30
CA PRO A 15 7.15 -16.70 8.12
C PRO A 15 8.37 -17.02 7.26
N MET A 16 9.44 -16.23 7.34
CA MET A 16 10.69 -16.47 6.60
C MET A 16 11.45 -17.67 7.18
N THR A 17 11.29 -17.95 8.47
CA THR A 17 11.89 -19.11 9.13
C THR A 17 10.98 -20.33 9.08
N ALA A 18 9.69 -20.16 9.40
CA ALA A 18 8.74 -21.27 9.49
C ALA A 18 8.51 -21.98 8.16
N PHE A 19 8.56 -21.25 7.04
CA PHE A 19 8.21 -21.78 5.72
C PHE A 19 9.38 -21.70 4.74
N LYS A 20 10.63 -21.71 5.26
CA LYS A 20 11.86 -21.66 4.43
C LYS A 20 11.93 -22.77 3.37
N ASP A 21 11.30 -23.91 3.62
CA ASP A 21 11.32 -25.07 2.71
C ASP A 21 10.28 -24.94 1.58
N LEU A 22 9.39 -23.94 1.64
CA LEU A 22 8.42 -23.65 0.59
C LEU A 22 9.02 -22.65 -0.42
N PRO A 23 8.92 -22.91 -1.73
CA PRO A 23 9.46 -21.99 -2.74
C PRO A 23 8.86 -20.59 -2.64
N VAL A 24 9.72 -19.56 -2.59
CA VAL A 24 9.33 -18.15 -2.49
C VAL A 24 8.34 -17.77 -3.58
N LYS A 25 8.62 -18.12 -4.84
CA LYS A 25 7.72 -17.84 -5.98
C LYS A 25 6.34 -18.44 -5.81
N ALA A 26 6.22 -19.66 -5.30
CA ALA A 26 4.92 -20.31 -5.12
C ALA A 26 4.09 -19.58 -4.06
N ARG A 27 4.71 -19.18 -2.95
CA ARG A 27 4.07 -18.39 -1.89
C ARG A 27 3.66 -17.01 -2.40
N PHE A 28 4.54 -16.36 -3.15
CA PHE A 28 4.26 -15.04 -3.70
C PHE A 28 3.10 -15.10 -4.70
N ARG A 29 3.13 -16.03 -5.67
CA ARG A 29 2.03 -16.26 -6.61
C ARG A 29 0.71 -16.53 -5.91
N PHE A 30 0.69 -17.37 -4.88
CA PHE A 30 -0.53 -17.61 -4.11
C PHE A 30 -1.12 -16.32 -3.52
N MET A 31 -0.28 -15.44 -2.97
CA MET A 31 -0.73 -14.14 -2.46
C MET A 31 -1.18 -13.19 -3.58
N LEU A 32 -0.50 -13.20 -4.74
CA LEU A 32 -0.81 -12.36 -5.90
C LEU A 32 -2.13 -12.78 -6.59
N ASP A 33 -2.35 -14.08 -6.76
CA ASP A 33 -3.59 -14.64 -7.31
C ASP A 33 -4.81 -14.27 -6.46
N ASN A 34 -4.57 -13.97 -5.18
CA ASN A 34 -5.58 -13.56 -4.21
C ASN A 34 -5.35 -12.13 -3.72
N ALA A 35 -4.60 -11.27 -4.43
CA ALA A 35 -4.06 -10.04 -3.84
C ALA A 35 -5.16 -9.13 -3.28
N GLN A 36 -6.27 -8.93 -3.99
CA GLN A 36 -7.39 -8.16 -3.46
C GLN A 36 -7.88 -8.71 -2.11
N ASN A 37 -8.01 -10.03 -1.97
CA ASN A 37 -8.44 -10.68 -0.72
C ASN A 37 -7.35 -10.62 0.36
N THR A 38 -6.08 -10.86 0.00
CA THR A 38 -4.92 -10.74 0.90
C THR A 38 -4.85 -9.34 1.50
N ILE A 39 -5.02 -8.32 0.66
CA ILE A 39 -5.04 -6.91 1.07
C ILE A 39 -6.28 -6.59 1.90
N MET A 40 -7.44 -7.03 1.43
CA MET A 40 -8.69 -6.79 2.14
C MET A 40 -8.71 -7.44 3.53
N ALA A 41 -8.03 -8.58 3.72
CA ALA A 41 -7.95 -9.27 5.00
C ALA A 41 -7.21 -8.44 6.06
N TYR A 42 -6.11 -7.78 5.70
CA TYR A 42 -5.43 -6.91 6.66
C TYR A 42 -6.18 -5.59 6.89
N ILE A 43 -6.87 -5.06 5.87
CA ILE A 43 -7.63 -3.81 5.99
C ILE A 43 -8.93 -3.97 6.79
N LYS A 44 -9.66 -5.08 6.60
CA LYS A 44 -10.92 -5.36 7.31
C LYS A 44 -10.74 -6.24 8.54
N GLY A 45 -9.49 -6.65 8.80
CA GLY A 45 -9.10 -7.48 9.92
C GLY A 45 -9.32 -6.79 11.27
N PRO A 46 -9.28 -7.55 12.38
CA PRO A 46 -9.48 -7.03 13.73
C PRO A 46 -8.45 -5.95 14.10
N VAL A 47 -7.26 -6.00 13.50
CA VAL A 47 -6.19 -5.00 13.68
C VAL A 47 -6.56 -3.61 13.16
N CYS A 48 -7.37 -3.53 12.11
CA CYS A 48 -7.70 -2.28 11.41
C CYS A 48 -9.09 -1.75 11.77
N ARG A 49 -9.65 -2.16 12.92
CA ARG A 49 -10.91 -1.60 13.43
C ARG A 49 -10.67 -0.34 14.26
N GLY A 50 -11.26 0.76 13.82
CA GLY A 50 -11.18 2.05 14.50
C GLY A 50 -10.08 2.96 13.95
N GLN A 51 -10.23 4.27 14.19
CA GLN A 51 -9.40 5.30 13.57
C GLN A 51 -7.90 5.13 13.86
N LEU A 52 -7.52 4.76 15.08
CA LEU A 52 -6.10 4.61 15.46
C LEU A 52 -5.32 3.64 14.54
N ALA A 53 -6.00 2.64 13.98
CA ALA A 53 -5.40 1.64 13.10
C ALA A 53 -5.49 1.97 11.60
N LEU A 54 -6.37 2.88 11.18
CA LEU A 54 -6.51 3.28 9.78
C LEU A 54 -5.82 4.61 9.47
N ASN A 55 -5.47 5.40 10.48
CA ASN A 55 -4.70 6.64 10.34
C ASN A 55 -3.24 6.41 9.89
N VAL A 56 -2.90 5.22 9.36
CA VAL A 56 -1.62 4.84 8.73
C VAL A 56 -1.63 4.97 7.22
N ILE A 57 -2.79 5.13 6.58
CA ILE A 57 -2.92 5.10 5.12
C ILE A 57 -3.64 6.33 4.61
N ASN A 58 -3.31 6.74 3.39
CA ASN A 58 -4.04 7.77 2.67
C ASN A 58 -5.43 7.27 2.26
N ASP A 59 -6.36 8.21 2.04
CA ASP A 59 -7.73 7.88 1.66
C ASP A 59 -7.86 7.26 0.27
N ARG A 60 -6.89 7.51 -0.62
CA ARG A 60 -6.75 6.86 -1.92
C ARG A 60 -5.27 6.61 -2.23
N PHE A 61 -4.91 5.37 -2.52
CA PHE A 61 -3.61 5.01 -3.07
C PHE A 61 -3.68 3.76 -3.93
N TRP A 62 -2.74 3.64 -4.87
CA TRP A 62 -2.62 2.49 -5.75
C TRP A 62 -1.58 1.52 -5.22
N VAL A 63 -1.80 0.23 -5.44
CA VAL A 63 -0.90 -0.85 -5.07
C VAL A 63 -0.56 -1.64 -6.32
N PHE A 64 0.74 -1.83 -6.52
CA PHE A 64 1.33 -2.65 -7.54
C PHE A 64 2.22 -3.71 -6.88
N PHE A 65 2.65 -4.69 -7.66
CA PHE A 65 3.44 -5.81 -7.16
C PHE A 65 4.70 -6.00 -8.00
N LEU A 66 5.77 -6.46 -7.35
CA LEU A 66 6.96 -6.93 -8.07
C LEU A 66 6.61 -8.23 -8.82
N ASP A 67 7.15 -8.41 -10.02
CA ASP A 67 7.00 -9.65 -10.78
C ASP A 67 7.60 -10.84 -10.01
N PRO A 68 6.80 -11.89 -9.70
CA PRO A 68 7.29 -13.06 -8.97
C PRO A 68 8.43 -13.79 -9.69
N GLU A 69 8.56 -13.68 -11.02
CA GLU A 69 9.70 -14.23 -11.77
C GLU A 69 11.01 -13.50 -11.42
N LYS A 70 10.94 -12.24 -10.97
CA LYS A 70 12.10 -11.46 -10.51
C LYS A 70 12.49 -11.78 -9.06
N SER A 71 11.57 -12.42 -8.30
CA SER A 71 11.81 -12.87 -6.93
C SER A 71 12.30 -14.32 -6.85
N ASP A 72 12.23 -15.07 -7.95
CA ASP A 72 12.61 -16.49 -8.04
C ASP A 72 14.10 -16.67 -8.41
N LEU A 73 14.96 -15.85 -7.84
CA LEU A 73 16.39 -15.85 -8.10
C LEU A 73 17.13 -16.36 -6.86
N PRO A 74 18.11 -17.27 -7.01
CA PRO A 74 18.86 -17.82 -5.88
C PRO A 74 19.47 -16.74 -4.98
N GLU A 75 19.95 -15.64 -5.57
CA GLU A 75 20.53 -14.51 -4.85
C GLU A 75 19.49 -13.76 -3.98
N VAL A 76 18.23 -13.71 -4.44
CA VAL A 76 17.12 -13.08 -3.70
C VAL A 76 16.68 -13.99 -2.54
N ASP A 77 16.58 -15.30 -2.79
CA ASP A 77 16.26 -16.27 -1.73
C ASP A 77 17.36 -16.31 -0.66
N GLU A 78 18.64 -16.36 -1.08
CA GLU A 78 19.78 -16.29 -0.16
C GLU A 78 19.77 -14.99 0.65
N PHE A 79 19.45 -13.86 0.02
CA PHE A 79 19.30 -12.59 0.73
C PHE A 79 18.21 -12.66 1.81
N TYR A 80 17.02 -13.19 1.50
CA TYR A 80 15.96 -13.31 2.50
C TYR A 80 16.33 -14.25 3.65
N GLN A 81 17.01 -15.35 3.36
CA GLN A 81 17.52 -16.27 4.40
C GLN A 81 18.56 -15.59 5.30
N GLN A 82 19.50 -14.82 4.73
CA GLN A 82 20.47 -14.04 5.49
C GLN A 82 19.82 -12.94 6.35
N GLN A 83 18.69 -12.39 5.88
CA GLN A 83 17.93 -11.37 6.58
C GLN A 83 16.85 -11.92 7.52
N ALA A 84 16.69 -13.24 7.66
CA ALA A 84 15.61 -13.85 8.45
C ALA A 84 15.52 -13.28 9.88
N ASP A 85 16.66 -13.03 10.54
CA ASP A 85 16.72 -12.42 11.87
C ASP A 85 16.28 -10.95 11.88
N ASN A 86 16.47 -10.21 10.78
CA ASN A 86 15.99 -8.85 10.64
C ASN A 86 14.52 -8.77 10.18
N LEU A 87 13.95 -9.87 9.67
CA LEU A 87 12.58 -9.93 9.17
C LEU A 87 11.55 -10.38 10.23
N LYS A 88 12.00 -10.63 11.46
CA LYS A 88 11.13 -10.97 12.59
C LYS A 88 10.09 -9.88 12.86
N LEU A 89 8.92 -10.31 13.30
CA LEU A 89 7.77 -9.43 13.51
C LEU A 89 7.50 -9.22 15.02
N PRO A 90 6.84 -8.10 15.39
CA PRO A 90 6.36 -7.84 16.75
C PRO A 90 5.44 -8.91 17.36
N SER A 91 4.82 -9.75 16.52
CA SER A 91 3.96 -10.86 16.94
C SER A 91 4.68 -11.92 17.79
N GLU A 92 6.01 -11.93 17.80
CA GLU A 92 6.82 -12.76 18.72
C GLU A 92 6.68 -12.37 20.20
N LEU A 93 6.21 -11.16 20.49
CA LEU A 93 6.18 -10.65 21.86
C LEU A 93 4.91 -11.10 22.60
N GLU A 94 5.10 -11.65 23.79
CA GLU A 94 4.01 -11.83 24.74
C GLU A 94 3.41 -10.47 25.14
N SER A 95 2.11 -10.48 25.44
CA SER A 95 1.33 -9.28 25.78
C SER A 95 1.91 -8.44 26.93
N ASN A 96 2.76 -8.97 27.81
CA ASN A 96 3.24 -8.25 29.01
C ASN A 96 4.50 -7.37 28.81
N THR A 97 4.85 -7.01 27.58
CA THR A 97 6.13 -6.34 27.29
C THR A 97 6.04 -4.81 27.20
N VAL A 98 7.16 -4.12 27.46
CA VAL A 98 7.22 -2.64 27.49
C VAL A 98 7.23 -2.09 26.05
N PRO A 99 6.24 -1.28 25.63
CA PRO A 99 6.08 -0.89 24.22
C PRO A 99 7.27 -0.13 23.62
N ILE A 100 7.88 0.78 24.38
CA ILE A 100 8.93 1.67 23.88
C ILE A 100 10.24 0.92 23.60
N THR A 101 10.69 0.05 24.51
CA THR A 101 11.94 -0.70 24.34
C THR A 101 11.85 -1.66 23.15
N ASN A 102 10.68 -2.26 22.96
CA ASN A 102 10.41 -3.15 21.83
C ASN A 102 10.36 -2.38 20.52
N TRP A 103 9.71 -1.22 20.50
CA TRP A 103 9.72 -0.38 19.30
C TRP A 103 11.14 0.00 18.87
N VAL A 104 12.02 0.41 19.80
CA VAL A 104 13.42 0.71 19.47
C VAL A 104 14.15 -0.52 18.91
N LYS A 105 13.90 -1.71 19.47
CA LYS A 105 14.46 -2.98 18.97
C LYS A 105 14.03 -3.24 17.52
N TYR A 106 12.74 -3.16 17.22
CA TYR A 106 12.20 -3.39 15.88
C TYR A 106 12.57 -2.28 14.89
N ALA A 107 12.64 -1.02 15.33
CA ALA A 107 13.12 0.09 14.52
C ALA A 107 14.57 -0.14 14.09
N ASN A 108 15.47 -0.50 15.03
CA ASN A 108 16.86 -0.83 14.72
C ASN A 108 16.97 -2.06 13.79
N GLN A 109 16.08 -3.04 13.97
CA GLN A 109 16.02 -4.23 13.12
C GLN A 109 15.61 -3.88 11.69
N GLN A 110 14.56 -3.07 11.52
CA GLN A 110 14.13 -2.57 10.24
C GLN A 110 15.20 -1.70 9.59
N THR A 111 15.90 -0.83 10.34
CA THR A 111 17.02 -0.05 9.81
C THR A 111 18.09 -0.95 9.20
N ARG A 112 18.53 -2.00 9.91
CA ARG A 112 19.51 -2.96 9.38
C ARG A 112 19.02 -3.67 8.13
N TYR A 113 17.75 -4.08 8.11
CA TYR A 113 17.15 -4.70 6.93
C TYR A 113 17.12 -3.75 5.73
N LEU A 114 16.69 -2.50 5.91
CA LEU A 114 16.62 -1.51 4.85
C LEU A 114 18.02 -1.13 4.33
N GLU A 115 19.03 -1.06 5.20
CA GLU A 115 20.43 -0.90 4.81
C GLU A 115 20.89 -2.06 3.94
N ALA A 116 20.69 -3.31 4.37
CA ALA A 116 21.07 -4.50 3.62
C ALA A 116 20.31 -4.59 2.28
N LYS A 117 19.01 -4.29 2.28
CA LYS A 117 18.16 -4.25 1.07
C LYS A 117 18.67 -3.20 0.09
N SER A 118 18.99 -1.99 0.58
CA SER A 118 19.55 -0.93 -0.24
C SER A 118 20.89 -1.33 -0.84
N GLU A 119 21.79 -1.94 -0.07
CA GLU A 119 23.09 -2.42 -0.57
C GLU A 119 22.92 -3.51 -1.64
N PHE A 120 22.04 -4.48 -1.40
CA PHE A 120 21.68 -5.52 -2.36
C PHE A 120 21.12 -4.92 -3.64
N MET A 121 20.11 -4.05 -3.54
CA MET A 121 19.50 -3.38 -4.69
C MET A 121 20.49 -2.50 -5.45
N ASN A 122 21.37 -1.77 -4.77
CA ASN A 122 22.39 -0.94 -5.43
C ASN A 122 23.36 -1.78 -6.27
N LYS A 123 23.71 -2.98 -5.79
CA LYS A 123 24.53 -3.93 -6.55
C LYS A 123 23.75 -4.57 -7.70
N TRP A 124 22.50 -4.97 -7.44
CA TRP A 124 21.65 -5.62 -8.42
C TRP A 124 21.32 -4.72 -9.61
N PHE A 125 20.93 -3.48 -9.32
CA PHE A 125 20.57 -2.46 -10.30
C PHE A 125 21.75 -1.55 -10.63
N GLU A 126 23.00 -2.04 -10.56
CA GLU A 126 24.19 -1.22 -10.81
C GLU A 126 24.11 -0.54 -12.20
N GLY A 127 24.23 0.79 -12.22
CA GLY A 127 24.06 1.61 -13.43
C GLY A 127 22.61 1.71 -13.92
N GLY A 128 21.63 1.37 -13.09
CA GLY A 128 20.21 1.35 -13.41
C GLY A 128 19.74 0.15 -14.22
N LYS A 129 20.61 -0.85 -14.46
CA LYS A 129 20.28 -2.02 -15.28
C LYS A 129 19.01 -2.69 -14.78
N HIS A 130 18.05 -2.91 -15.69
CA HIS A 130 16.77 -3.56 -15.39
C HIS A 130 15.85 -2.80 -14.44
N LEU A 131 16.15 -1.54 -14.08
CA LEU A 131 15.25 -0.69 -13.32
C LEU A 131 14.31 0.06 -14.26
N THR A 132 13.40 -0.69 -14.87
CA THR A 132 12.31 -0.22 -15.75
C THR A 132 10.96 -0.63 -15.15
N THR A 133 9.84 -0.30 -15.80
CA THR A 133 8.51 -0.77 -15.33
C THR A 133 8.35 -2.29 -15.46
N ASP A 134 9.16 -2.96 -16.29
CA ASP A 134 9.22 -4.43 -16.47
C ASP A 134 9.60 -5.22 -15.21
N VAL A 135 9.91 -4.54 -14.10
CA VAL A 135 10.08 -5.19 -12.79
C VAL A 135 8.74 -5.53 -12.13
N LEU A 136 7.63 -4.96 -12.64
CA LEU A 136 6.31 -5.10 -12.06
C LEU A 136 5.55 -6.27 -12.66
N TRP A 137 4.73 -6.89 -11.82
CA TRP A 137 3.86 -7.96 -12.23
C TRP A 137 2.69 -7.39 -13.04
N THR A 138 2.51 -7.89 -14.25
CA THR A 138 1.44 -7.47 -15.18
C THR A 138 0.19 -8.33 -15.09
N GLY A 139 0.08 -9.18 -14.06
CA GLY A 139 -1.03 -10.12 -13.92
C GLY A 139 -0.93 -11.29 -14.89
N ASP A 140 0.25 -11.55 -15.46
CA ASP A 140 0.45 -12.48 -16.57
C ASP A 140 -0.47 -12.18 -17.78
N GLY A 141 -0.93 -10.92 -17.90
CA GLY A 141 -1.84 -10.45 -18.94
C GLY A 141 -3.33 -10.78 -18.72
N GLU A 142 -3.69 -11.51 -17.66
CA GLU A 142 -5.07 -11.95 -17.41
C GLU A 142 -5.59 -11.65 -15.99
N ASN A 143 -4.69 -11.49 -15.01
CA ASN A 143 -5.07 -11.38 -13.60
C ASN A 143 -5.26 -9.90 -13.17
N PRO A 144 -6.49 -9.46 -12.87
CA PRO A 144 -6.78 -8.08 -12.49
C PRO A 144 -6.24 -7.70 -11.10
N ASN A 145 -5.70 -8.65 -10.33
CA ASN A 145 -5.01 -8.36 -9.07
C ASN A 145 -3.66 -7.65 -9.24
N ALA A 146 -3.16 -7.50 -10.47
CA ALA A 146 -1.90 -6.81 -10.77
C ALA A 146 -1.88 -5.32 -10.34
N ALA A 147 -3.05 -4.69 -10.32
CA ALA A 147 -3.26 -3.34 -9.82
C ALA A 147 -4.48 -3.28 -8.92
N LEU A 148 -4.34 -2.63 -7.77
CA LEU A 148 -5.41 -2.44 -6.82
C LEU A 148 -5.48 -0.99 -6.38
N THR A 149 -6.70 -0.48 -6.17
CA THR A 149 -6.92 0.77 -5.43
C THR A 149 -7.43 0.46 -4.04
N VAL A 150 -6.82 1.11 -3.06
CA VAL A 150 -7.29 1.11 -1.68
C VAL A 150 -7.98 2.45 -1.40
N PHE A 151 -9.20 2.38 -0.90
CA PHE A 151 -9.96 3.51 -0.39
C PHE A 151 -10.14 3.40 1.12
N ARG A 152 -9.72 4.41 1.88
CA ARG A 152 -10.03 4.51 3.31
C ARG A 152 -11.24 5.41 3.52
N HIS A 153 -12.09 5.01 4.47
CA HIS A 153 -13.29 5.75 4.86
C HIS A 153 -13.58 5.57 6.36
N PHE A 154 -13.47 6.66 7.11
CA PHE A 154 -13.76 6.84 8.52
C PHE A 154 -13.08 5.82 9.44
N ASP A 155 -13.72 4.69 9.69
CA ASP A 155 -13.25 3.58 10.51
C ASP A 155 -13.20 2.24 9.75
N SER A 156 -13.26 2.30 8.42
CA SER A 156 -13.11 1.16 7.51
C SER A 156 -12.35 1.54 6.24
N ALA A 157 -12.16 0.56 5.36
CA ALA A 157 -11.49 0.73 4.08
C ALA A 157 -11.87 -0.40 3.12
N SER A 158 -11.75 -0.15 1.83
CA SER A 158 -12.15 -1.04 0.75
C SER A 158 -11.03 -1.18 -0.28
N VAL A 159 -10.92 -2.37 -0.84
CA VAL A 159 -9.90 -2.71 -1.84
C VAL A 159 -10.63 -3.15 -3.09
N VAL A 160 -10.30 -2.52 -4.21
CA VAL A 160 -10.87 -2.85 -5.52
C VAL A 160 -9.77 -3.11 -6.52
N GLN A 161 -10.06 -3.94 -7.51
CA GLN A 161 -9.16 -4.20 -8.63
C GLN A 161 -9.18 -3.01 -9.61
N GLY A 162 -8.03 -2.75 -10.20
CA GLY A 162 -7.80 -1.66 -11.14
C GLY A 162 -7.32 -0.36 -10.51
N LEU A 163 -6.96 0.59 -11.37
CA LEU A 163 -6.50 1.93 -11.01
C LEU A 163 -7.69 2.89 -10.91
N VAL A 164 -8.57 2.64 -9.94
CA VAL A 164 -9.82 3.38 -9.76
C VAL A 164 -9.55 4.78 -9.21
N GLY A 165 -10.17 5.79 -9.84
CA GLY A 165 -10.11 7.20 -9.48
C GLY A 165 -8.90 7.93 -10.04
N ASN A 166 -8.83 9.24 -9.81
CA ASN A 166 -7.69 10.06 -10.21
C ASN A 166 -6.38 9.59 -9.57
N GLN A 167 -5.26 9.91 -10.23
CA GLN A 167 -3.92 9.55 -9.75
C GLN A 167 -3.72 9.98 -8.29
N PRO A 168 -3.37 9.05 -7.39
CA PRO A 168 -3.29 9.33 -5.96
C PRO A 168 -2.00 10.08 -5.60
N LYS A 169 -1.98 10.62 -4.38
CA LYS A 169 -0.76 11.24 -3.80
C LYS A 169 0.41 10.26 -3.78
N THR A 170 0.14 9.01 -3.39
CA THR A 170 1.12 7.94 -3.14
C THR A 170 0.71 6.65 -3.83
N ALA A 171 1.69 5.78 -4.11
CA ALA A 171 1.45 4.40 -4.50
C ALA A 171 2.48 3.47 -3.86
N TRP A 172 2.11 2.19 -3.69
CA TRP A 172 2.97 1.18 -3.08
C TRP A 172 3.34 0.13 -4.11
N ILE A 173 4.61 -0.30 -4.11
CA ILE A 173 5.05 -1.50 -4.81
C ILE A 173 5.42 -2.55 -3.77
N LEU A 174 4.67 -3.64 -3.74
CA LEU A 174 4.85 -4.72 -2.78
C LEU A 174 5.68 -5.85 -3.41
N ASP A 175 6.85 -6.09 -2.84
CA ASP A 175 7.62 -7.31 -3.10
C ASP A 175 7.15 -8.46 -2.20
N TYR A 176 7.66 -9.67 -2.45
CA TYR A 176 7.29 -10.86 -1.70
C TYR A 176 7.46 -10.69 -0.18
N ALA A 177 8.65 -10.25 0.27
CA ALA A 177 8.94 -10.13 1.68
C ALA A 177 8.05 -9.10 2.36
N LEU A 178 7.78 -7.98 1.69
CA LEU A 178 6.91 -6.93 2.22
C LEU A 178 5.46 -7.41 2.31
N LEU A 179 4.91 -8.00 1.25
CA LEU A 179 3.52 -8.49 1.24
C LEU A 179 3.29 -9.55 2.32
N GLU A 180 4.22 -10.50 2.46
CA GLU A 180 4.12 -11.55 3.46
C GLU A 180 4.23 -11.01 4.89
N ARG A 181 5.16 -10.08 5.12
CA ARG A 181 5.30 -9.45 6.45
C ARG A 181 4.05 -8.68 6.85
N ILE A 182 3.41 -7.96 5.92
CA ILE A 182 2.13 -7.30 6.17
C ILE A 182 1.07 -8.35 6.55
N HIS A 183 0.97 -9.45 5.80
CA HIS A 183 0.01 -10.51 6.09
C HIS A 183 0.20 -11.13 7.49
N TYR A 184 1.43 -11.48 7.86
CA TYR A 184 1.69 -12.07 9.18
C TYR A 184 1.57 -11.07 10.32
N LEU A 185 1.93 -9.80 10.10
CA LEU A 185 1.79 -8.76 11.09
C LEU A 185 0.31 -8.46 11.42
N LEU A 186 -0.53 -8.42 10.39
CA LEU A 186 -1.90 -7.89 10.49
C LEU A 186 -2.99 -8.96 10.50
N VAL A 187 -2.68 -10.19 10.06
CA VAL A 187 -3.66 -11.26 9.91
C VAL A 187 -3.22 -12.52 10.67
N ALA A 188 -2.21 -13.23 10.17
CA ALA A 188 -1.91 -14.57 10.67
C ALA A 188 -1.28 -14.58 12.07
N GLY A 189 -0.44 -13.58 12.38
CA GLY A 189 0.25 -13.44 13.65
C GLY A 189 -0.31 -12.35 14.57
N PHE A 190 -1.44 -11.73 14.20
CA PHE A 190 -2.03 -10.66 15.01
C PHE A 190 -2.80 -11.22 16.21
N ASP A 191 -2.44 -10.81 17.41
CA ASP A 191 -3.15 -11.22 18.63
C ASP A 191 -4.36 -10.31 18.89
N VAL A 192 -5.55 -10.83 18.57
CA VAL A 192 -6.83 -10.12 18.80
C VAL A 192 -7.16 -9.90 20.27
N TYR A 193 -6.57 -10.71 21.16
CA TYR A 193 -6.71 -10.57 22.61
C TYR A 193 -5.51 -9.83 23.24
N GLY A 194 -4.57 -9.40 22.39
CA GLY A 194 -3.37 -8.69 22.78
C GLY A 194 -3.68 -7.35 23.43
N ASN A 195 -2.85 -6.92 24.37
CA ASN A 195 -3.06 -5.66 25.06
C ASN A 195 -2.80 -4.44 24.15
N PHE A 196 -3.10 -3.24 24.67
CA PHE A 196 -2.89 -1.99 23.96
C PHE A 196 -1.44 -1.79 23.47
N GLY A 197 -0.45 -2.31 24.20
CA GLY A 197 0.96 -2.26 23.81
C GLY A 197 1.24 -3.01 22.52
N HIS A 198 0.67 -4.20 22.35
CA HIS A 198 0.78 -5.00 21.12
C HIS A 198 0.18 -4.26 19.91
N GLN A 199 -1.00 -3.66 20.09
CA GLN A 199 -1.66 -2.89 19.03
C GLN A 199 -0.84 -1.65 18.61
N LEU A 200 -0.25 -0.96 19.60
CA LEU A 200 0.59 0.21 19.35
C LEU A 200 1.88 -0.15 18.59
N ILE A 201 2.59 -1.22 18.99
CA ILE A 201 3.80 -1.65 18.29
C ILE A 201 3.47 -2.06 16.85
N THR A 202 2.38 -2.81 16.65
CA THR A 202 1.90 -3.20 15.31
C THR A 202 1.63 -1.99 14.42
N ARG A 203 0.92 -0.99 14.98
CA ARG A 203 0.65 0.30 14.32
C ARG A 203 1.93 1.05 13.95
N MET A 204 2.92 1.09 14.83
CA MET A 204 4.20 1.77 14.56
C MET A 204 5.04 1.00 13.55
N PHE A 205 4.97 -0.33 13.54
CA PHE A 205 5.68 -1.18 12.58
C PHE A 205 5.08 -1.06 11.17
N MET A 206 3.77 -0.85 11.07
CA MET A 206 3.10 -0.59 9.78
C MET A 206 3.59 0.68 9.08
N ASP A 207 4.02 1.71 9.81
CA ASP A 207 4.64 2.89 9.18
C ASP A 207 5.90 2.50 8.40
N PHE A 208 6.72 1.59 8.95
CA PHE A 208 7.90 1.11 8.25
C PHE A 208 7.57 0.32 6.98
N LEU A 209 6.59 -0.59 7.06
CA LEU A 209 6.19 -1.40 5.91
C LEU A 209 5.58 -0.56 4.80
N ARG A 210 4.74 0.42 5.17
CA ARG A 210 4.20 1.40 4.22
C ARG A 210 5.31 2.19 3.54
N MET A 211 6.23 2.77 4.31
CA MET A 211 7.35 3.55 3.78
C MET A 211 8.24 2.71 2.85
N GLU A 212 8.41 1.43 3.16
CA GLU A 212 9.14 0.49 2.29
C GLU A 212 8.44 0.33 0.93
N GLY A 213 7.11 0.10 0.93
CA GLY A 213 6.33 0.00 -0.31
C GLY A 213 6.29 1.29 -1.13
N GLU A 214 6.18 2.42 -0.45
CA GLU A 214 6.28 3.77 -1.04
C GLU A 214 7.67 4.03 -1.64
N SER A 215 8.73 3.64 -0.94
CA SER A 215 10.12 3.79 -1.43
C SER A 215 10.39 2.91 -2.64
N ASN A 216 9.81 1.70 -2.70
CA ASN A 216 9.89 0.85 -3.87
C ASN A 216 9.26 1.55 -5.10
N PHE A 217 8.12 2.25 -4.96
CA PHE A 217 7.55 3.07 -6.03
C PHE A 217 8.47 4.19 -6.48
N LEU A 218 9.02 4.94 -5.51
CA LEU A 218 9.96 6.02 -5.81
C LEU A 218 11.25 5.56 -6.48
N ALA A 219 11.66 4.29 -6.29
CA ALA A 219 12.83 3.74 -6.97
C ALA A 219 12.71 3.82 -8.51
N LEU A 220 11.50 3.79 -9.06
CA LEU A 220 11.26 3.93 -10.50
C LEU A 220 11.36 5.38 -10.99
N LEU A 221 11.26 6.38 -10.11
CA LEU A 221 11.46 7.79 -10.46
C LEU A 221 12.95 8.13 -10.63
N PRO A 222 13.29 9.25 -11.32
CA PRO A 222 14.65 9.75 -11.37
C PRO A 222 15.20 9.99 -9.96
N ASN A 223 16.44 9.56 -9.70
CA ASN A 223 17.05 9.63 -8.37
C ASN A 223 17.12 11.07 -7.80
N THR A 224 17.19 12.09 -8.67
CA THR A 224 17.22 13.51 -8.30
C THR A 224 15.94 14.00 -7.65
N VAL A 225 14.78 13.39 -7.93
CA VAL A 225 13.47 13.85 -7.41
C VAL A 225 12.91 12.98 -6.30
N ARG A 226 13.45 11.77 -6.08
CA ARG A 226 12.90 10.81 -5.10
C ARG A 226 12.77 11.39 -3.69
N HIS A 227 13.81 12.08 -3.22
CA HIS A 227 13.83 12.64 -1.87
C HIS A 227 12.84 13.80 -1.71
N GLU A 228 12.72 14.65 -2.72
CA GLU A 228 11.75 15.75 -2.74
C GLU A 228 10.32 15.20 -2.75
N GLU A 229 10.04 14.24 -3.64
CA GLU A 229 8.74 13.59 -3.74
C GLU A 229 8.36 12.91 -2.42
N PHE A 230 9.27 12.09 -1.87
CA PHE A 230 9.04 11.44 -0.57
C PHE A 230 8.79 12.47 0.53
N SER A 231 9.63 13.52 0.63
CA SER A 231 9.46 14.55 1.66
C SER A 231 8.14 15.30 1.53
N SER A 232 7.65 15.49 0.30
CA SER A 232 6.33 16.11 0.05
C SER A 232 5.16 15.28 0.61
N TRP A 233 5.34 13.96 0.75
CA TRP A 233 4.32 13.06 1.29
C TRP A 233 4.21 13.12 2.82
N TYR A 234 5.28 13.57 3.47
CA TYR A 234 5.43 13.62 4.91
C TYR A 234 5.90 15.01 5.35
N GLN A 235 5.02 15.99 5.26
CA GLN A 235 5.32 17.34 5.74
C GLN A 235 5.14 17.40 7.27
N GLU A 236 5.84 18.33 7.92
CA GLU A 236 5.70 18.61 9.36
C GLU A 236 5.81 17.36 10.26
N GLN A 237 6.76 16.48 9.94
CA GLN A 237 6.95 15.21 10.64
C GLN A 237 7.25 15.40 12.13
N SER A 238 6.80 14.45 12.95
CA SER A 238 7.21 14.40 14.36
C SER A 238 8.72 14.19 14.46
N PRO A 239 9.39 14.73 15.51
CA PRO A 239 10.83 14.55 15.69
C PRO A 239 11.27 13.09 15.71
N GLN A 240 10.46 12.17 16.26
CA GLN A 240 10.76 10.74 16.31
C GLN A 240 10.72 10.08 14.93
N PHE A 241 9.75 10.48 14.10
CA PHE A 241 9.64 10.00 12.72
C PHE A 241 10.75 10.60 11.85
N SER A 242 11.04 11.88 12.07
CA SER A 242 12.15 12.57 11.43
C SER A 242 13.49 11.94 11.79
N GLU A 243 13.75 11.57 13.06
CA GLU A 243 14.98 10.88 13.47
C GLU A 243 15.10 9.51 12.80
N PHE A 244 14.01 8.76 12.65
CA PHE A 244 14.05 7.49 11.91
C PHE A 244 14.37 7.70 10.42
N LEU A 245 13.78 8.72 9.79
CA LEU A 245 14.09 9.08 8.40
C LEU A 245 15.49 9.68 8.22
N GLN A 246 15.98 10.38 9.22
CA GLN A 246 17.31 11.01 9.25
C GLN A 246 18.41 10.05 9.70
N ARG A 247 18.10 8.92 10.34
CA ARG A 247 19.06 7.84 10.53
C ARG A 247 19.51 7.44 9.14
N ASN A 248 20.77 7.77 8.84
CA ASN A 248 21.43 7.71 7.53
C ASN A 248 21.48 6.30 6.92
N ILE A 249 20.33 5.67 6.70
CA ILE A 249 20.20 4.49 5.84
C ILE A 249 20.74 4.95 4.51
N LYS A 250 21.81 4.32 4.03
CA LYS A 250 22.35 4.62 2.69
C LYS A 250 21.21 4.45 1.69
N PRO A 251 20.73 5.52 1.05
CA PRO A 251 19.56 5.42 0.20
C PRO A 251 19.89 4.60 -1.04
N PHE A 252 18.86 3.97 -1.60
CA PHE A 252 18.97 3.39 -2.93
C PHE A 252 19.28 4.51 -3.95
N SER A 253 20.41 4.40 -4.63
CA SER A 253 21.01 5.51 -5.38
C SER A 253 21.06 5.31 -6.89
N GLN A 254 20.78 4.09 -7.36
CA GLN A 254 20.87 3.76 -8.78
C GLN A 254 19.84 4.55 -9.59
N PRO A 255 20.21 5.05 -10.78
CA PRO A 255 19.29 5.75 -11.66
C PRO A 255 18.24 4.78 -12.22
N THR A 256 17.05 5.30 -12.48
CA THR A 256 16.01 4.57 -13.24
C THR A 256 16.36 4.54 -14.73
N GLN A 257 15.99 3.47 -15.41
CA GLN A 257 16.01 3.36 -16.88
C GLN A 257 14.63 3.61 -17.50
N VAL A 258 13.62 3.94 -16.69
CA VAL A 258 12.34 4.44 -17.21
C VAL A 258 12.59 5.73 -17.99
N LEU A 259 12.20 5.75 -19.26
CA LEU A 259 12.34 6.90 -20.12
C LEU A 259 11.21 7.89 -19.86
N TYR A 260 11.56 9.09 -19.40
CA TYR A 260 10.63 10.18 -19.14
C TYR A 260 10.71 11.25 -20.22
N LEU A 261 9.54 11.77 -20.60
CA LEU A 261 9.36 12.80 -21.63
C LEU A 261 8.89 14.14 -21.06
N THR A 262 8.45 14.14 -19.80
CA THR A 262 7.92 15.31 -19.09
C THR A 262 8.75 15.62 -17.84
N GLN A 263 8.47 16.76 -17.21
CA GLN A 263 9.04 17.10 -15.89
C GLN A 263 8.15 16.65 -14.72
N ASP A 264 6.91 16.22 -15.01
CA ASP A 264 6.01 15.63 -14.02
C ASP A 264 6.22 14.11 -14.01
N TYR A 265 7.37 13.71 -13.48
CA TYR A 265 7.83 12.32 -13.52
C TYR A 265 6.86 11.36 -12.84
N LYS A 266 6.20 11.78 -11.75
CA LYS A 266 5.25 10.94 -11.02
C LYS A 266 3.99 10.69 -11.86
N LYS A 267 3.41 11.76 -12.42
CA LYS A 267 2.26 11.64 -13.31
C LYS A 267 2.57 10.76 -14.51
N GLU A 268 3.71 11.00 -15.16
CA GLU A 268 4.11 10.21 -16.32
C GLU A 268 4.39 8.74 -15.97
N LEU A 269 4.92 8.46 -14.77
CA LEU A 269 5.06 7.09 -14.30
C LEU A 269 3.69 6.42 -14.14
N PHE A 270 2.73 7.09 -13.50
CA PHE A 270 1.36 6.57 -13.40
C PHE A 270 0.74 6.30 -14.77
N ASP A 271 0.87 7.24 -15.72
CA ASP A 271 0.38 7.07 -17.10
C ASP A 271 1.02 5.84 -17.80
N LYS A 272 2.33 5.60 -17.57
CA LYS A 272 3.02 4.42 -18.10
C LYS A 272 2.49 3.12 -17.48
N LEU A 273 2.31 3.10 -16.16
CA LEU A 273 1.81 1.93 -15.45
C LEU A 273 0.37 1.59 -15.86
N GLU A 274 -0.49 2.59 -15.99
CA GLU A 274 -1.86 2.42 -16.47
C GLU A 274 -1.87 1.82 -17.88
N LYS A 275 -1.02 2.33 -18.78
CA LYS A 275 -0.89 1.80 -20.14
C LYS A 275 -0.36 0.37 -20.17
N GLU A 276 0.63 0.05 -19.35
CA GLU A 276 1.23 -1.29 -19.28
C GLU A 276 0.23 -2.33 -18.74
N LEU A 277 -0.58 -1.93 -17.76
CA LEU A 277 -1.57 -2.79 -17.11
C LEU A 277 -2.93 -2.80 -17.83
N ALA A 278 -3.13 -1.97 -18.85
CA ALA A 278 -4.39 -1.89 -19.61
C ALA A 278 -5.04 -3.25 -19.98
N PRO A 279 -4.29 -4.32 -20.33
CA PRO A 279 -4.88 -5.64 -20.60
C PRO A 279 -5.64 -6.27 -19.42
N VAL A 280 -5.27 -5.95 -18.18
CA VAL A 280 -5.85 -6.50 -16.94
C VAL A 280 -6.72 -5.49 -16.18
N LEU A 281 -6.82 -4.25 -16.67
CA LEU A 281 -7.72 -3.25 -16.11
C LEU A 281 -9.13 -3.47 -16.66
N HIS A 282 -10.13 -3.46 -15.78
CA HIS A 282 -11.53 -3.63 -16.13
C HIS A 282 -12.32 -2.34 -15.87
N ASP A 283 -13.31 -2.09 -16.72
CA ASP A 283 -14.16 -0.88 -16.68
C ASP A 283 -15.25 -0.91 -15.59
N ARG A 284 -15.16 -1.83 -14.62
CA ARG A 284 -16.22 -2.11 -13.63
C ARG A 284 -16.68 -0.85 -12.90
N PHE A 285 -15.73 -0.01 -12.50
CA PHE A 285 -15.97 1.23 -11.75
C PHE A 285 -15.98 2.47 -12.63
N ASP A 286 -15.64 2.33 -13.91
CA ASP A 286 -15.67 3.42 -14.87
C ASP A 286 -17.11 3.80 -15.19
N ILE A 287 -17.32 5.10 -15.41
CA ILE A 287 -18.61 5.65 -15.81
C ILE A 287 -18.72 5.51 -17.32
N VAL A 288 -18.94 4.27 -17.77
CA VAL A 288 -19.17 3.90 -19.17
C VAL A 288 -20.32 2.90 -19.23
N ASN A 289 -21.03 2.89 -20.36
CA ASN A 289 -22.12 1.93 -20.59
C ASN A 289 -23.15 1.91 -19.45
N THR A 290 -23.48 3.07 -18.88
CA THR A 290 -24.38 3.22 -17.72
C THR A 290 -25.86 3.23 -18.10
N GLY A 291 -26.17 3.33 -19.40
CA GLY A 291 -27.52 3.59 -19.90
C GLY A 291 -27.91 5.08 -19.90
N LEU A 292 -27.03 5.96 -19.41
CA LEU A 292 -27.14 7.41 -19.55
C LEU A 292 -26.60 7.87 -20.92
N SER A 293 -26.91 9.10 -21.32
CA SER A 293 -26.28 9.72 -22.48
C SER A 293 -24.78 9.93 -22.25
N SER A 294 -23.97 9.92 -23.30
CA SER A 294 -22.53 10.16 -23.20
C SER A 294 -22.20 11.54 -22.61
N GLU A 295 -23.06 12.53 -22.81
CA GLU A 295 -22.98 13.86 -22.21
C GLU A 295 -23.15 13.81 -20.69
N ASN A 296 -24.15 13.05 -20.21
CA ASN A 296 -24.37 12.84 -18.79
C ASN A 296 -23.23 12.03 -18.15
N GLU A 297 -22.73 11.00 -18.83
CA GLU A 297 -21.55 10.26 -18.34
C GLU A 297 -20.32 11.16 -18.24
N ALA A 298 -20.10 12.06 -19.21
CA ALA A 298 -19.01 13.03 -19.16
C ALA A 298 -19.17 14.03 -18.00
N LEU A 299 -20.39 14.51 -17.76
CA LEU A 299 -20.70 15.38 -16.62
C LEU A 299 -20.44 14.67 -15.28
N LEU A 300 -20.84 13.40 -15.17
CA LEU A 300 -20.59 12.61 -13.95
C LEU A 300 -19.10 12.38 -13.72
N ARG A 301 -18.30 12.12 -14.78
CA ARG A 301 -16.84 12.02 -14.66
C ARG A 301 -16.18 13.29 -14.15
N SER A 302 -16.74 14.47 -14.46
CA SER A 302 -16.20 15.75 -13.98
C SER A 302 -16.31 15.96 -12.46
N ILE A 303 -17.04 15.10 -11.75
CA ILE A 303 -17.12 15.14 -10.28
C ILE A 303 -15.74 14.87 -9.66
N ASP A 304 -14.91 14.06 -10.31
CA ASP A 304 -13.55 13.72 -9.85
C ASP A 304 -12.59 14.93 -9.88
N ASP A 305 -12.94 15.99 -10.62
CA ASP A 305 -12.17 17.24 -10.68
C ASP A 305 -12.50 18.21 -9.54
N ILE A 306 -13.53 17.91 -8.73
CA ILE A 306 -13.94 18.76 -7.60
C ILE A 306 -12.94 18.59 -6.46
N LYS A 307 -12.40 19.72 -5.99
CA LYS A 307 -11.37 19.78 -4.96
C LYS A 307 -11.52 21.02 -4.08
N GLY A 308 -11.22 20.90 -2.78
CA GLY A 308 -10.99 22.04 -1.89
C GLY A 308 -11.74 22.01 -0.56
N GLU A 309 -11.53 23.06 0.25
CA GLU A 309 -11.97 23.12 1.66
C GLU A 309 -13.49 23.04 1.85
N GLY A 310 -14.26 23.34 0.80
CA GLY A 310 -15.72 23.23 0.80
C GLY A 310 -16.23 21.79 1.00
N LEU A 311 -15.37 20.79 0.81
CA LEU A 311 -15.73 19.37 0.96
C LEU A 311 -15.75 18.90 2.41
N LYS A 312 -15.27 19.71 3.37
CA LYS A 312 -15.13 19.32 4.78
C LYS A 312 -16.38 18.74 5.44
N THR A 313 -17.57 19.18 5.03
CA THR A 313 -18.85 18.72 5.60
C THR A 313 -19.45 17.52 4.87
N VAL A 314 -18.85 17.09 3.75
CA VAL A 314 -19.35 16.00 2.92
C VAL A 314 -19.01 14.66 3.56
N PRO A 315 -19.99 13.72 3.69
CA PRO A 315 -19.72 12.38 4.20
C PRO A 315 -18.66 11.65 3.36
N GLN A 316 -17.90 10.75 4.01
CA GLN A 316 -16.80 10.04 3.34
C GLN A 316 -17.27 9.05 2.26
N ILE A 317 -18.49 8.52 2.40
CA ILE A 317 -19.14 7.68 1.38
C ILE A 317 -20.58 8.15 1.22
N VAL A 318 -21.00 8.37 -0.03
CA VAL A 318 -22.40 8.61 -0.40
C VAL A 318 -22.79 7.68 -1.54
N MET A 319 -23.88 6.95 -1.37
CA MET A 319 -24.47 6.12 -2.44
C MET A 319 -25.46 6.97 -3.23
N VAL A 320 -25.33 6.99 -4.56
CA VAL A 320 -26.15 7.81 -5.46
C VAL A 320 -26.83 6.91 -6.48
N MET A 321 -28.17 6.90 -6.49
CA MET A 321 -28.95 6.24 -7.54
C MET A 321 -29.39 7.30 -8.55
N ILE A 322 -29.07 7.09 -9.83
CA ILE A 322 -29.49 7.97 -10.92
C ILE A 322 -30.43 7.19 -11.82
N GLU A 323 -31.61 7.75 -12.06
CA GLU A 323 -32.59 7.21 -13.00
C GLU A 323 -32.51 7.99 -14.31
N ALA A 324 -32.26 7.26 -15.40
CA ALA A 324 -32.28 7.80 -16.75
C ALA A 324 -33.72 8.05 -17.22
N GLU A 325 -33.91 8.88 -18.26
CA GLU A 325 -35.24 9.20 -18.81
C GLU A 325 -36.00 7.96 -19.34
N ASN A 326 -35.27 6.90 -19.69
CA ASN A 326 -35.84 5.62 -20.12
C ASN A 326 -36.25 4.69 -18.95
N GLY A 327 -36.13 5.15 -17.70
CA GLY A 327 -36.44 4.40 -16.48
C GLY A 327 -35.31 3.48 -16.00
N ASN A 328 -34.17 3.41 -16.69
CA ASN A 328 -33.03 2.62 -16.23
C ASN A 328 -32.39 3.31 -15.02
N GLN A 329 -32.14 2.54 -13.97
CA GLN A 329 -31.49 3.01 -12.76
C GLN A 329 -30.05 2.51 -12.71
N GLN A 330 -29.13 3.41 -12.38
CA GLN A 330 -27.72 3.10 -12.18
C GLN A 330 -27.26 3.60 -10.81
N LEU A 331 -26.64 2.71 -10.04
CA LEU A 331 -26.04 3.01 -8.75
C LEU A 331 -24.60 3.46 -8.92
N PHE A 332 -24.22 4.47 -8.16
CA PHE A 332 -22.89 5.06 -8.07
C PHE A 332 -22.45 5.20 -6.62
N THR A 333 -21.14 5.34 -6.41
CA THR A 333 -20.55 5.69 -5.13
C THR A 333 -19.75 6.99 -5.29
N LEU A 334 -20.01 7.96 -4.43
CA LEU A 334 -19.15 9.11 -4.21
C LEU A 334 -18.28 8.84 -2.98
N LEU A 335 -16.97 8.87 -3.18
CA LEU A 335 -15.96 8.76 -2.13
C LEU A 335 -15.34 10.14 -1.94
N HIS A 336 -15.35 10.65 -0.71
CA HIS A 336 -14.64 11.87 -0.33
C HIS A 336 -13.28 11.48 0.24
N ASN A 337 -12.22 11.76 -0.51
CA ASN A 337 -10.86 11.42 -0.11
C ASN A 337 -10.29 12.58 0.70
N ASN A 338 -10.09 12.35 1.99
CA ASN A 338 -9.44 13.30 2.88
C ASN A 338 -7.95 13.37 2.54
N ALA A 339 -7.45 14.55 2.20
CA ALA A 339 -6.02 14.77 1.99
C ALA A 339 -5.28 15.01 3.31
N HIS A 340 -4.06 14.50 3.43
CA HIS A 340 -3.22 14.72 4.60
C HIS A 340 -1.87 15.27 4.18
N ILE A 341 -1.34 16.21 4.98
CA ILE A 341 0.06 16.64 4.84
C ILE A 341 1.02 15.50 5.22
N ASN A 342 0.57 14.61 6.11
CA ASN A 342 1.31 13.44 6.61
C ASN A 342 0.38 12.44 7.34
N ILE A 343 0.62 11.13 7.17
CA ILE A 343 -0.13 10.02 7.82
C ILE A 343 0.68 9.29 8.92
N SER A 344 1.80 9.85 9.37
CA SER A 344 2.66 9.27 10.43
C SER A 344 2.21 9.61 11.87
N SER A 345 1.07 10.30 12.05
CA SER A 345 0.59 10.72 13.38
C SER A 345 -0.20 9.60 14.06
N LEU A 346 0.19 9.24 15.27
CA LEU A 346 -0.46 8.18 16.05
C LEU A 346 -1.78 8.62 16.72
N PHE A 347 -1.92 9.90 17.08
CA PHE A 347 -2.97 10.35 18.01
C PHE A 347 -3.77 11.58 17.54
N SER A 348 -3.39 12.22 16.43
CA SER A 348 -4.07 13.43 15.98
C SER A 348 -4.00 13.54 14.47
N GLU A 349 -5.00 12.95 13.81
CA GLU A 349 -5.18 13.05 12.35
C GLU A 349 -5.61 14.46 11.93
N GLU A 350 -6.51 15.09 12.69
CA GLU A 350 -7.03 16.43 12.38
C GLU A 350 -5.93 17.48 12.18
N LYS A 351 -4.84 17.40 12.95
CA LYS A 351 -3.69 18.31 12.80
C LYS A 351 -2.95 18.14 11.48
N ASN A 352 -3.09 16.99 10.85
CA ASN A 352 -2.44 16.66 9.59
C ASN A 352 -3.38 16.77 8.39
N ARG A 353 -4.63 17.24 8.58
CA ARG A 353 -5.59 17.39 7.47
C ARG A 353 -5.16 18.54 6.56
N ASP A 354 -5.22 18.26 5.26
CA ASP A 354 -4.97 19.21 4.19
C ASP A 354 -6.29 19.49 3.44
N TYR A 355 -7.20 20.22 4.09
CA TYR A 355 -8.54 20.46 3.57
C TYR A 355 -8.55 21.10 2.16
N LYS A 356 -7.49 21.81 1.77
CA LYS A 356 -7.37 22.41 0.43
C LYS A 356 -7.21 21.37 -0.66
N ASN A 357 -6.74 20.19 -0.30
CA ASN A 357 -6.47 19.11 -1.23
C ASN A 357 -7.44 17.93 -1.14
N ASP A 358 -8.49 18.05 -0.31
CA ASP A 358 -9.63 17.12 -0.34
C ASP A 358 -10.24 17.08 -1.75
N ASP A 359 -10.51 15.87 -2.25
CA ASP A 359 -11.10 15.64 -3.57
C ASP A 359 -12.16 14.51 -3.54
N PHE A 360 -12.80 14.29 -4.68
CA PHE A 360 -13.74 13.18 -4.85
C PHE A 360 -13.20 12.07 -5.73
N THR A 361 -13.75 10.87 -5.52
CA THR A 361 -13.76 9.80 -6.51
C THR A 361 -15.21 9.36 -6.72
N PHE A 362 -15.73 9.50 -7.92
CA PHE A 362 -17.09 9.13 -8.29
C PHE A 362 -17.05 7.95 -9.26
N VAL A 363 -17.66 6.85 -8.85
CA VAL A 363 -17.55 5.57 -9.55
C VAL A 363 -18.89 4.94 -9.83
N ARG A 364 -18.97 4.16 -10.90
CA ARG A 364 -20.09 3.27 -11.17
C ARG A 364 -20.08 2.10 -10.18
N GLY A 365 -21.24 1.77 -9.63
CA GLY A 365 -21.42 0.66 -8.71
C GLY A 365 -21.14 1.02 -7.25
N VAL A 366 -20.78 0.01 -6.47
CA VAL A 366 -20.67 0.10 -5.01
C VAL A 366 -19.21 -0.08 -4.58
N ILE A 367 -18.63 0.95 -3.98
CA ILE A 367 -17.38 0.88 -3.22
C ILE A 367 -17.67 1.30 -1.78
N GLY A 368 -17.09 0.59 -0.84
CA GLY A 368 -17.28 0.86 0.58
C GLY A 368 -17.57 -0.42 1.34
N SER A 369 -17.29 -0.36 2.63
CA SER A 369 -17.60 -1.44 3.56
C SER A 369 -18.04 -0.82 4.87
N TYR A 370 -19.32 -0.53 4.99
CA TYR A 370 -19.88 -0.27 6.32
C TYR A 370 -21.31 -0.77 6.43
N GLN A 371 -21.61 -1.40 7.57
CA GLN A 371 -22.97 -1.63 8.02
C GLN A 371 -23.56 -0.25 8.34
N VAL A 372 -24.69 0.10 7.74
CA VAL A 372 -25.43 1.31 8.12
C VAL A 372 -25.63 1.28 9.64
N ARG A 373 -24.94 2.14 10.39
CA ARG A 373 -25.35 2.45 11.76
C ARG A 373 -26.60 3.30 11.61
N ILE A 374 -27.75 2.63 11.68
CA ILE A 374 -29.07 3.25 11.79
C ILE A 374 -29.17 3.92 13.16
#